data_AF-A0AA51C9L6-F1
#
_entry.id   AF-A0AA51C9L6-F1
#
_cell.length_a   1.000
_cell.length_b   1.000
_cell.length_c   1.000
_cell.angle_alpha   90.00
_cell.angle_beta   90.00
_cell.angle_gamma   90.00
#
_symmetry.space_group_name_H-M   'P 1'
#
loop_
_entity.id
_entity.type
_entity.pdbx_description
1 polymer ?
#
loop_
_entity_poly.entity_id
_entity_poly.type
_entity_poly.pdbx_seq_one_letter_code
_entity_poly.pdbx_strand_id
1 'polypeptide(L)'
;MGDKQTTKKEKIELIQAVQEALKELKTSQQHIDFKAVSQKLGIARSTLYRNPIVREEITAAREASRATSTSLSELQEEIRHLKERVQKLEELSRQWEP
;
A
#
# COMPACT_ATOMS: atom_id res chain seq x y z
N MET A 1 16.75 25.39 -18.56
CA MET A 1 15.45 25.73 -17.91
C MET A 1 15.69 25.68 -16.41
N GLY A 2 15.49 26.81 -15.72
CA GLY A 2 16.03 27.04 -14.39
C GLY A 2 15.45 26.11 -13.32
N ASP A 3 16.34 25.40 -12.63
CA ASP A 3 16.05 24.77 -11.35
C ASP A 3 15.66 25.85 -10.35
N LYS A 4 14.35 26.08 -10.23
CA LYS A 4 13.79 26.84 -9.11
C LYS A 4 14.24 26.14 -7.84
N GLN A 5 15.22 26.73 -7.17
CA GLN A 5 15.65 26.36 -5.83
C GLN A 5 14.42 26.44 -4.93
N THR A 6 13.77 25.30 -4.70
CA THR A 6 12.82 25.14 -3.60
C THR A 6 13.54 25.56 -2.34
N THR A 7 13.05 26.63 -1.73
CA THR A 7 13.53 27.14 -0.46
C THR A 7 13.45 26.02 0.59
N LYS A 8 14.32 26.08 1.61
CA LYS A 8 14.38 25.05 2.66
C LYS A 8 13.00 24.80 3.31
N LYS A 9 12.15 25.83 3.34
CA LYS A 9 10.78 25.80 3.84
C LYS A 9 9.85 24.94 2.98
N GLU A 10 9.84 25.16 1.66
CA GLU A 10 9.03 24.36 0.72
C GLU A 10 9.40 22.87 0.75
N LYS A 11 10.68 22.54 0.99
CA LYS A 11 11.11 21.15 1.16
C LYS A 11 10.54 20.49 2.41
N ILE A 12 10.49 21.22 3.53
CA ILE A 12 9.96 20.72 4.79
C ILE A 12 8.45 20.52 4.69
N GLU A 13 7.75 21.50 4.11
CA GLU A 13 6.30 21.43 3.88
C GLU A 13 5.95 20.24 2.98
N LEU A 14 6.73 19.98 1.93
CA LEU A 14 6.53 18.81 1.07
C LEU A 14 6.71 17.50 1.84
N ILE A 15 7.72 17.38 2.70
CA ILE A 15 7.96 16.17 3.49
C ILE A 15 6.79 15.92 4.45
N GLN A 16 6.32 16.96 5.14
CA GLN A 16 5.18 16.85 6.06
C GLN A 16 3.90 16.44 5.31
N ALA A 17 3.61 17.07 4.17
CA ALA A 17 2.46 16.72 3.35
C ALA A 17 2.54 15.26 2.84
N VAL A 18 3.72 14.78 2.47
CA VAL A 18 3.92 13.38 2.08
C VAL A 18 3.68 12.43 3.25
N GLN A 19 4.18 12.73 4.45
CA GLN A 19 3.97 11.89 5.63
C GLN A 19 2.48 11.80 5.99
N GLU A 20 1.75 12.91 5.94
CA GLU A 20 0.31 12.94 6.15
C GLU A 20 -0.43 12.15 5.06
N ALA A 21 -0.03 12.34 3.80
CA ALA A 21 -0.60 11.60 2.69
C ALA A 21 -0.42 10.09 2.83
N LEU A 22 0.77 9.63 3.23
CA LEU A 22 1.09 8.23 3.50
C LEU A 22 0.29 7.66 4.68
N LYS A 23 0.14 8.43 5.75
CA LYS A 23 -0.67 8.03 6.92
C LYS A 23 -2.12 7.79 6.53
N GLU A 24 -2.70 8.71 5.79
CA GLU A 24 -4.08 8.57 5.31
C GLU A 24 -4.22 7.41 4.31
N LEU A 25 -3.30 7.21 3.37
CA LEU A 25 -3.33 6.05 2.46
C LEU A 25 -3.28 4.73 3.23
N LYS A 26 -2.48 4.69 4.30
CA LYS A 26 -2.41 3.54 5.20
C LYS A 26 -3.73 3.33 5.95
N THR A 27 -4.34 4.39 6.48
CA THR A 27 -5.63 4.32 7.18
C THR A 27 -6.77 3.89 6.25
N SER A 28 -6.76 4.35 4.99
CA SER A 28 -7.75 3.98 3.97
C SER A 28 -7.48 2.62 3.32
N GLN A 29 -6.46 1.87 3.76
CA GLN A 29 -6.01 0.61 3.15
C GLN A 29 -5.79 0.70 1.63
N GLN A 30 -5.43 1.88 1.14
CA GLN A 30 -5.15 2.08 -0.28
C GLN A 30 -3.70 1.71 -0.59
N HIS A 31 -3.46 1.27 -1.82
CA HIS A 31 -2.12 0.90 -2.27
C HIS A 31 -1.17 2.10 -2.19
N ILE A 32 -0.05 1.93 -1.48
CA ILE A 32 0.95 2.98 -1.31
C ILE A 32 1.94 2.91 -2.47
N ASP A 33 1.83 3.84 -3.40
CA ASP A 33 2.81 4.06 -4.46
C ASP A 33 2.97 5.55 -4.81
N PHE A 34 4.00 5.86 -5.60
CA PHE A 34 4.26 7.24 -6.05
C PHE A 34 3.10 7.86 -6.82
N LYS A 35 2.27 7.06 -7.50
CA LYS A 35 1.10 7.56 -8.24
C LYS A 35 0.01 7.96 -7.26
N ALA A 36 -0.33 7.12 -6.29
CA ALA A 36 -1.32 7.40 -5.25
C ALA A 36 -0.94 8.65 -4.44
N VAL A 37 0.32 8.75 -4.00
CA VAL A 37 0.81 9.94 -3.27
C VAL A 37 0.74 11.19 -4.16
N SER A 38 1.14 11.09 -5.43
CA SER A 38 1.08 12.23 -6.37
C SER A 38 -0.34 12.72 -6.63
N GLN A 39 -1.29 11.80 -6.80
CA GLN A 39 -2.70 12.11 -7.03
C GLN A 39 -3.33 12.75 -5.80
N LYS A 40 -2.96 12.25 -4.62
CA LYS A 40 -3.51 12.72 -3.35
C LYS A 40 -3.02 14.12 -2.99
N LEU A 41 -1.76 14.42 -3.28
CA LEU A 41 -1.17 15.74 -3.04
C LEU A 41 -1.38 16.72 -4.20
N GLY A 42 -1.89 16.27 -5.34
CA GLY A 42 -2.05 17.11 -6.54
C GLY A 42 -0.73 17.59 -7.15
N ILE A 43 0.37 16.87 -6.93
CA ILE A 43 1.71 17.24 -7.41
C ILE A 43 2.23 16.25 -8.45
N ALA A 44 3.16 16.70 -9.28
CA ALA A 44 3.81 15.83 -10.26
C ALA A 44 4.69 14.78 -9.57
N ARG A 45 4.73 13.56 -10.13
CA ARG A 45 5.63 12.49 -9.65
C ARG A 45 7.10 12.91 -9.71
N SER A 46 7.49 13.71 -10.70
CA SER A 46 8.84 14.25 -10.82
C SER A 46 9.25 15.09 -9.60
N THR A 47 8.30 15.78 -8.96
CA THR A 47 8.53 16.53 -7.72
C THR A 47 8.85 15.59 -6.55
N LEU A 48 8.16 14.45 -6.46
CA LEU A 48 8.43 13.42 -5.45
C LEU A 48 9.82 12.79 -5.64
N TYR A 49 10.19 12.46 -6.88
CA TYR A 49 11.50 11.85 -7.18
C TYR A 49 12.68 12.79 -6.98
N ARG A 50 12.47 14.11 -7.13
CA ARG A 50 13.52 15.13 -6.98
C ARG A 50 14.00 15.27 -5.54
N ASN A 51 13.17 14.94 -4.55
CA ASN A 51 13.54 14.98 -3.15
C ASN A 51 13.90 13.56 -2.66
N PRO A 52 15.18 13.27 -2.33
CA PRO A 52 15.60 11.93 -1.95
C PRO A 52 14.92 11.43 -0.66
N ILE A 53 14.65 12.33 0.28
CA ILE A 53 13.97 12.01 1.56
C ILE A 53 12.55 11.53 1.27
N VAL A 54 11.80 12.27 0.45
CA VAL A 54 10.44 11.90 0.04
C VAL A 54 10.43 10.55 -0.69
N ARG A 55 11.43 10.30 -1.54
CA ARG A 55 11.57 9.04 -2.25
C ARG A 55 11.78 7.86 -1.30
N GLU A 56 12.65 8.01 -0.31
CA GLU A 56 12.89 6.98 0.72
C GLU A 56 11.64 6.72 1.55
N GLU A 57 10.96 7.77 2.03
CA GLU A 57 9.72 7.67 2.81
C GLU A 57 8.63 6.87 2.07
N ILE A 58 8.37 7.20 0.80
CA ILE A 58 7.36 6.49 -0.01
C ILE A 58 7.77 5.04 -0.27
N THR A 59 9.06 4.78 -0.48
CA THR A 59 9.57 3.42 -0.73
C THR A 59 9.45 2.56 0.53
N ALA A 60 9.88 3.07 1.68
CA ALA A 60 9.76 2.40 2.97
C ALA A 60 8.29 2.12 3.33
N ALA A 61 7.40 3.10 3.13
CA ALA A 61 5.97 2.92 3.38
C ALA A 61 5.35 1.86 2.45
N ARG A 62 5.77 1.82 1.18
CA ARG A 62 5.36 0.79 0.22
C ARG A 62 5.84 -0.60 0.63
N GLU A 63 7.09 -0.74 1.03
CA GLU A 63 7.64 -2.02 1.50
C GLU A 63 6.94 -2.50 2.77
N ALA A 64 6.72 -1.61 3.73
CA ALA A 64 5.95 -1.93 4.93
C ALA A 64 4.51 -2.36 4.61
N SER A 65 3.85 -1.69 3.65
CA SER A 65 2.51 -2.09 3.20
C SER A 65 2.50 -3.46 2.52
N ARG A 66 3.56 -3.81 1.77
CA ARG A 66 3.72 -5.11 1.11
C ARG A 66 4.08 -6.23 2.08
N ALA A 67 4.87 -5.93 3.10
CA ALA A 67 5.15 -6.88 4.17
C ALA A 67 3.90 -7.20 5.00
N THR A 68 2.93 -6.26 5.04
CA THR A 68 1.65 -6.46 5.72
C THR A 68 0.60 -7.13 4.83
N SER A 69 0.71 -7.01 3.49
CA SER A 69 -0.15 -7.76 2.58
C SER A 69 0.24 -9.23 2.63
N THR A 70 -0.68 -10.05 3.15
CA THR A 70 -0.59 -11.51 3.23
C THR A 70 0.11 -12.06 2.00
N SER A 71 1.22 -12.77 2.23
CA SER A 71 2.01 -13.33 1.14
C SER A 71 1.12 -14.25 0.28
N LEU A 72 1.43 -14.35 -1.01
CA LEU A 72 0.72 -15.26 -1.92
C LEU A 72 0.65 -16.68 -1.34
N SER A 73 1.72 -17.12 -0.67
CA SER A 73 1.81 -18.40 0.04
C SER A 73 0.81 -18.55 1.18
N GLU A 74 0.62 -17.53 2.00
CA GLU A 74 -0.35 -17.56 3.10
C GLU A 74 -1.79 -17.59 2.56
N LEU A 75 -2.09 -16.83 1.50
CA LEU A 75 -3.39 -16.89 0.83
C LEU A 75 -3.63 -18.26 0.18
N GLN A 76 -2.60 -18.87 -0.41
CA GLN A 76 -2.70 -20.22 -0.98
C GLN A 76 -3.01 -21.28 0.09
N GLU A 77 -2.38 -21.16 1.26
CA GLU A 77 -2.63 -22.07 2.38
C GLU A 77 -4.04 -21.86 2.95
N GLU A 78 -4.51 -20.62 3.07
CA GLU A 78 -5.86 -20.31 3.52
C GLU A 78 -6.93 -20.83 2.55
N ILE A 79 -6.70 -20.69 1.24
CA ILE A 79 -7.56 -21.30 0.21
C ILE A 79 -7.60 -22.83 0.33
N ARG A 80 -6.44 -23.47 0.58
CA ARG A 80 -6.38 -24.93 0.78
C ARG A 80 -7.25 -25.34 1.97
N HIS A 81 -7.06 -24.68 3.11
CA HIS A 81 -7.76 -25.01 4.34
C HIS A 81 -9.28 -24.73 4.23
N LEU A 82 -9.68 -23.67 3.54
CA LEU A 82 -11.09 -23.41 3.23
C LEU A 82 -11.70 -24.49 2.34
N LYS A 83 -10.99 -24.96 1.31
CA LYS A 83 -11.46 -26.05 0.45
C LYS A 83 -11.70 -27.33 1.23
N GLU A 84 -10.76 -27.70 2.11
CA GLU A 84 -10.90 -28.89 2.96
C GLU A 84 -12.13 -28.79 3.88
N ARG A 85 -12.38 -27.61 4.46
CA ARG A 85 -13.56 -27.38 5.29
C ARG A 85 -14.86 -27.47 4.50
N VAL A 86 -14.91 -26.90 3.30
CA VAL A 86 -16.09 -26.97 2.41
C VAL A 86 -16.36 -28.41 2.01
N GLN A 87 -15.33 -29.16 1.59
CA GLN A 87 -15.47 -30.55 1.22
C GLN A 87 -16.04 -31.40 2.37
N LYS A 88 -15.54 -31.18 3.60
CA LYS A 88 -16.06 -31.87 4.78
C LYS A 88 -17.53 -31.54 5.06
N LEU A 89 -17.94 -30.30 4.84
CA LEU A 89 -19.34 -29.89 4.97
C LEU A 89 -20.21 -30.50 3.87
N GLU A 90 -19.73 -30.60 2.63
CA GLU A 90 -20.44 -31.26 1.53
C GLU A 90 -20.63 -32.76 1.78
N GLU A 91 -19.62 -33.45 2.29
CA GLU A 91 -19.69 -34.87 2.67
C GLU A 91 -20.70 -35.09 3.80
N LEU A 92 -20.71 -34.23 4.82
CA LEU A 92 -21.69 -34.27 5.90
C LEU A 92 -23.10 -33.98 5.38
N SER A 93 -23.27 -33.00 4.50
CA SER A 93 -24.57 -32.70 3.88
C SER A 93 -25.12 -33.89 3.10
N ARG A 94 -24.27 -34.59 2.32
CA ARG A 94 -24.65 -35.79 1.57
C ARG A 94 -25.06 -36.96 2.45
N GLN A 95 -24.46 -37.11 3.63
CA GLN A 95 -24.83 -38.17 4.58
C GLN A 95 -26.20 -37.91 5.24
N TRP A 96 -26.70 -36.68 5.17
CA TRP A 96 -27.94 -36.25 5.81
C TRP A 96 -29.07 -35.96 4.80
N GLU A 97 -28.82 -36.17 3.50
CA GLU A 97 -29.88 -36.25 2.49
C GLU A 97 -30.58 -37.63 2.60
N PRO A 98 -31.89 -37.67 2.90
CA PRO A 98 -32.65 -38.92 3.06
C PRO A 98 -32.92 -39.67 1.75
#